data_AF-A0A1H0LEA8-F1
#
_entry.id   AF-A0A1H0LEA8-F1
#
_cell.length_a   1.000
_cell.length_b   1.000
_cell.length_c   1.000
_cell.angle_alpha   90.00
_cell.angle_beta   90.00
_cell.angle_gamma   90.00
#
_symmetry.space_group_name_H-M   'P 1'
#
loop_
_entity.id
_entity.type
_entity.pdbx_description
1 polymer ?
#
loop_
_entity_poly.entity_id
_entity_poly.type
_entity_poly.pdbx_seq_one_letter_code
_entity_poly.pdbx_strand_id
1 'polypeptide(L)'
;MTATVDFYDGRGRHAVLLGSLQGDAEPERLRALACGRLLLDATDPVTYADAVANLLDVWTNDRHGHGYHPRDGQPWLRPDSHTTSWVFAFDHGRVWITTGRAWQPADTTDRGLQAEPGCTR
;
A
#
# COMPACT_ATOMS: atom_id res chain seq x y z
N MET A 1 -10.03 14.22 3.18
CA MET A 1 -9.01 13.50 3.98
C MET A 1 -7.97 13.02 2.99
N THR A 2 -6.68 13.22 3.27
CA THR A 2 -5.61 12.66 2.44
C THR A 2 -5.29 11.26 2.93
N ALA A 3 -5.49 10.26 2.08
CA ALA A 3 -5.07 8.89 2.34
C ALA A 3 -3.54 8.76 2.23
N THR A 4 -2.96 7.99 3.13
CA THR A 4 -1.53 7.65 3.08
C THR A 4 -1.38 6.14 3.07
N VAL A 5 -0.32 5.69 2.41
CA VAL A 5 0.03 4.28 2.28
C VAL A 5 1.46 4.06 2.71
N ASP A 6 1.71 2.99 3.45
CA ASP A 6 3.07 2.49 3.71
C ASP A 6 3.27 1.14 3.03
N PHE A 7 4.45 0.95 2.42
CA PHE A 7 4.85 -0.31 1.79
C PHE A 7 5.98 -0.95 2.56
N TYR A 8 5.84 -2.24 2.87
CA TYR A 8 6.84 -3.02 3.61
C TYR A 8 7.27 -4.28 2.87
N ASP A 9 8.53 -4.65 3.02
CA ASP A 9 9.01 -6.02 2.79
C ASP A 9 8.99 -6.78 4.13
N GLY A 10 8.24 -7.89 4.16
CA GLY A 10 7.94 -8.65 5.36
C GLY A 10 6.85 -8.03 6.24
N ARG A 11 6.43 -8.79 7.25
CA ARG A 11 5.48 -8.35 8.30
C ARG A 11 6.08 -8.55 9.69
N GLY A 12 5.53 -7.81 10.67
CA GLY A 12 5.95 -7.91 12.06
C GLY A 12 7.25 -7.15 12.36
N ARG A 13 8.00 -7.59 13.37
CA ARG A 13 9.15 -6.85 13.94
C ARG A 13 10.35 -6.66 13.02
N HIS A 14 10.42 -7.41 11.92
CA HIS A 14 11.51 -7.32 10.95
C HIS A 14 11.06 -6.71 9.62
N ALA A 15 9.85 -6.14 9.55
CA ALA A 15 9.36 -5.50 8.34
C ALA A 15 10.24 -4.29 7.99
N VAL A 16 10.65 -4.21 6.72
CA VAL A 16 11.49 -3.13 6.20
C VAL A 16 10.60 -2.17 5.41
N LEU A 17 10.61 -0.87 5.75
CA LEU A 17 9.87 0.14 5.01
C LEU A 17 10.51 0.35 3.63
N LEU A 18 9.73 0.14 2.58
CA LEU A 18 10.10 0.35 1.18
C LEU A 18 9.67 1.72 0.64
N GLY A 19 8.80 2.41 1.35
CA GLY A 19 8.42 3.79 1.05
C GLY A 19 6.98 4.07 1.44
N SER A 20 6.56 5.31 1.19
CA SER A 20 5.23 5.77 1.57
C SER A 20 4.62 6.69 0.52
N LEU A 21 3.30 6.62 0.34
CA LEU A 21 2.53 7.58 -0.46
C LEU A 21 1.70 8.46 0.45
N GLN A 22 1.51 9.70 0.01
CA GLN A 22 0.54 10.64 0.56
C GLN A 22 -0.33 11.18 -0.59
N GLY A 23 -1.60 11.46 -0.31
CA GLY A 23 -2.53 12.05 -1.26
C GLY A 23 -3.82 11.25 -1.34
N ASP A 24 -4.25 10.89 -2.54
CA ASP A 24 -5.42 10.04 -2.73
C ASP A 24 -5.02 8.57 -2.91
N ALA A 25 -4.25 8.03 -1.96
CA ALA A 25 -3.61 6.73 -2.09
C ALA A 25 -4.53 5.54 -1.74
N GLU A 26 -5.75 5.54 -2.27
CA GLU A 26 -6.69 4.42 -2.10
C GLU A 26 -6.30 3.22 -2.99
N PRO A 27 -6.54 1.96 -2.56
CA PRO A 27 -6.15 0.77 -3.32
C PRO A 27 -6.66 0.74 -4.77
N GLU A 28 -7.86 1.29 -5.02
CA GLU A 28 -8.45 1.43 -6.35
C GLU A 28 -7.59 2.33 -7.25
N ARG A 29 -7.03 3.42 -6.71
CA ARG A 29 -6.14 4.31 -7.46
C ARG A 29 -4.79 3.68 -7.73
N LEU A 30 -4.26 2.90 -6.78
CA LEU A 30 -3.06 2.10 -7.01
C LEU A 30 -3.29 1.12 -8.17
N ARG A 31 -4.41 0.40 -8.20
CA ARG A 31 -4.77 -0.51 -9.32
C ARG A 31 -4.93 0.18 -10.67
N ALA A 32 -5.26 1.47 -10.71
CA ALA A 32 -5.38 2.19 -11.96
C ALA A 32 -4.01 2.33 -12.67
N LEU A 33 -2.91 2.34 -11.91
CA LEU A 33 -1.55 2.47 -12.41
C LEU A 33 -0.93 1.10 -12.73
N ALA A 34 -0.11 1.04 -13.78
CA ALA A 34 0.56 -0.21 -14.17
C ALA A 34 1.50 -0.74 -13.09
N CYS A 35 2.29 0.14 -12.47
CA CYS A 35 3.16 -0.21 -11.34
C CYS A 35 2.36 -0.62 -10.10
N GLY A 36 1.20 -0.03 -9.84
CA GLY A 36 0.35 -0.44 -8.73
C GLY A 36 -0.31 -1.80 -8.94
N ARG A 37 -0.71 -2.16 -10.17
CA ARG A 37 -1.13 -3.55 -10.48
C ARG A 37 -0.01 -4.55 -10.27
N LEU A 38 1.17 -4.25 -10.83
CA LEU A 38 2.35 -5.11 -10.68
C LEU A 38 2.72 -5.32 -9.21
N LEU A 39 2.65 -4.27 -8.41
CA LEU A 39 2.83 -4.33 -6.97
C LEU A 39 1.83 -5.29 -6.32
N LEU A 40 0.53 -5.15 -6.61
CA LEU A 40 -0.52 -5.94 -5.96
C LEU A 40 -0.49 -7.42 -6.34
N ASP A 41 -0.05 -7.71 -7.57
CA ASP A 41 0.03 -9.07 -8.12
C ASP A 41 1.42 -9.73 -7.91
N ALA A 42 2.35 -9.04 -7.25
CA ALA A 42 3.72 -9.53 -7.08
C ALA A 42 3.76 -10.84 -6.27
N THR A 43 4.47 -11.82 -6.81
CA THR A 43 4.70 -13.15 -6.18
C THR A 43 6.13 -13.31 -5.65
N ASP A 44 7.00 -12.35 -5.90
CA ASP A 44 8.38 -12.31 -5.44
C ASP A 44 8.74 -10.91 -4.90
N PRO A 45 9.68 -10.84 -3.94
CA PRO A 45 9.98 -9.60 -3.25
C PRO A 45 10.70 -8.57 -4.13
N VAL A 46 11.41 -9.00 -5.17
CA VAL A 46 12.15 -8.09 -6.07
C VAL A 46 11.16 -7.34 -6.95
N THR A 47 10.23 -8.04 -7.59
CA THR A 47 9.15 -7.44 -8.38
C THR A 47 8.32 -6.49 -7.53
N TYR A 48 8.00 -6.88 -6.29
CA TYR A 48 7.26 -6.01 -5.37
C TYR A 48 8.04 -4.72 -5.07
N ALA A 49 9.31 -4.81 -4.69
CA ALA A 49 10.12 -3.65 -4.34
C ALA A 49 10.36 -2.70 -5.53
N ASP A 50 10.63 -3.24 -6.72
CA ASP A 50 10.79 -2.43 -7.94
C ASP A 50 9.48 -1.76 -8.32
N ALA A 51 8.33 -2.44 -8.16
CA ALA A 51 7.02 -1.87 -8.40
C ALA A 51 6.69 -0.75 -7.39
N VAL A 52 7.06 -0.90 -6.11
CA VAL A 52 6.96 0.17 -5.10
C VAL A 52 7.77 1.38 -5.56
N ALA A 53 9.06 1.21 -5.87
CA ALA A 53 9.93 2.33 -6.24
C ALA A 53 9.38 3.11 -7.44
N ASN A 54 8.95 2.40 -8.50
CA ASN A 54 8.32 3.01 -9.66
C ASN A 54 7.00 3.72 -9.32
N LEU A 55 6.20 3.15 -8.41
CA LEU A 55 4.95 3.75 -7.97
C LEU A 55 5.21 5.08 -7.23
N LEU A 56 6.21 5.16 -6.36
CA LEU A 56 6.56 6.39 -5.65
C LEU A 56 6.89 7.55 -6.62
N ASP A 57 7.66 7.24 -7.67
CA ASP A 57 8.04 8.22 -8.69
C ASP A 57 6.84 8.65 -9.55
N VAL A 58 6.07 7.67 -10.07
CA VAL A 58 4.87 7.93 -10.89
C VAL A 58 3.85 8.75 -10.10
N TRP A 59 3.64 8.42 -8.82
CA TRP A 59 2.65 9.11 -8.00
C TRP A 59 2.91 10.61 -7.87
N THR A 60 4.20 10.97 -7.72
CA THR A 60 4.65 12.35 -7.65
C THR A 60 4.57 13.03 -9.02
N ASN A 61 5.05 12.36 -10.07
CA ASN A 61 5.10 12.91 -11.43
C ASN A 61 3.69 13.18 -12.00
N ASP A 62 2.74 12.29 -11.74
CA ASP A 62 1.36 12.40 -12.23
C ASP A 62 0.47 13.25 -11.33
N ARG A 63 1.04 13.88 -10.29
CA ARG A 63 0.36 14.78 -9.35
C ARG A 63 -0.80 14.14 -8.57
N HIS A 64 -0.70 12.84 -8.30
CA HIS A 64 -1.63 12.15 -7.39
C HIS A 64 -1.35 12.47 -5.91
N GLY A 65 -0.15 12.97 -5.63
CA GLY A 65 0.30 13.38 -4.30
C GLY A 65 1.81 13.34 -4.25
N HIS A 66 2.36 12.78 -3.17
CA HIS A 66 3.81 12.65 -3.00
C HIS A 66 4.20 11.21 -2.65
N GLY A 67 5.25 10.72 -3.30
CA GLY A 67 5.91 9.47 -2.97
C GLY A 67 7.23 9.72 -2.25
N TYR A 68 7.41 9.05 -1.13
CA TYR A 68 8.58 9.16 -0.28
C TYR A 68 9.42 7.88 -0.35
N HIS A 69 10.64 7.99 -0.86
CA HIS A 69 11.58 6.88 -0.85
C HIS A 69 12.20 6.70 0.54
N PRO A 70 12.59 5.48 0.94
CA PRO A 70 13.22 5.22 2.24
C PRO A 70 14.50 6.03 2.46
N ARG A 71 15.21 6.35 1.37
CA ARG A 71 16.45 7.13 1.37
C ARG A 71 16.24 8.60 1.69
N ASP A 72 15.03 9.11 1.49
CA ASP A 72 14.68 10.51 1.74
C ASP A 72 14.32 10.75 3.22
N GLY A 73 14.40 9.71 4.04
CA GLY A 73 13.97 9.72 5.43
C GLY A 73 12.47 9.45 5.57
N GLN A 74 12.05 9.07 6.78
CA GLN A 74 10.63 8.80 7.02
C GLN A 74 9.85 10.12 7.07
N PRO A 75 8.81 10.31 6.23
CA PRO A 75 8.13 11.61 6.09
C PRO A 75 7.34 12.07 7.32
N TRP A 76 6.99 11.16 8.24
CA TRP A 76 6.31 11.50 9.50
C TRP A 76 6.96 10.82 10.71
N LEU A 77 7.18 11.62 11.77
CA LEU A 77 7.66 11.18 13.09
C LEU A 77 6.63 10.23 13.73
N ARG A 78 7.03 9.02 14.16
CA ARG A 78 6.11 8.08 14.86
C ARG A 78 6.33 8.06 16.37
N PRO A 79 5.31 8.45 17.16
CA PRO A 79 4.95 7.69 18.36
C PRO A 79 3.61 6.94 18.24
N ASP A 80 2.71 7.38 17.36
CA ASP A 80 1.28 7.03 17.40
C ASP A 80 0.64 7.11 16.01
N SER A 81 1.29 6.48 15.01
CA SER A 81 0.84 6.49 13.61
C SER A 81 -0.44 5.66 13.42
N HIS A 82 -1.55 6.27 13.81
CA HIS A 82 -2.92 5.92 13.48
C HIS A 82 -3.41 6.64 12.21
N THR A 83 -2.50 7.29 11.48
CA THR A 83 -2.80 8.13 10.32
C THR A 83 -2.61 7.43 8.98
N THR A 84 -1.83 6.34 8.90
CA THR A 84 -1.72 5.57 7.66
C THR A 84 -3.05 4.88 7.36
N SER A 85 -3.65 5.25 6.24
CA SER A 85 -4.96 4.71 5.84
C SER A 85 -4.84 3.25 5.39
N TRP A 86 -3.72 2.90 4.77
CA TRP A 86 -3.46 1.55 4.25
C TRP A 86 -2.01 1.13 4.41
N VAL A 87 -1.78 -0.12 4.73
CA VAL A 87 -0.43 -0.70 4.77
C VAL A 87 -0.40 -1.91 3.85
N PHE A 88 0.55 -1.91 2.92
CA PHE A 88 0.86 -3.06 2.07
C PHE A 88 2.15 -3.71 2.54
N ALA A 89 2.17 -5.03 2.55
CA ALA A 89 3.37 -5.80 2.88
C ALA A 89 3.50 -7.02 1.97
N PHE A 90 4.68 -7.23 1.41
CA PHE A 90 4.99 -8.50 0.76
C PHE A 90 5.46 -9.51 1.82
N ASP A 91 4.82 -10.66 1.89
CA ASP A 91 5.18 -11.70 2.85
C ASP A 91 4.68 -13.08 2.39
N HIS A 92 5.52 -14.10 2.54
CA HIS A 92 5.23 -15.48 2.14
C HIS A 92 4.74 -15.61 0.66
N GLY A 93 5.39 -14.92 -0.27
CA GLY A 93 5.14 -15.07 -1.71
C GLY A 93 3.91 -14.32 -2.24
N ARG A 94 3.36 -13.37 -1.47
CA ARG A 94 2.20 -12.56 -1.87
C ARG A 94 2.16 -11.21 -1.17
N VAL A 95 1.33 -10.31 -1.69
CA VAL A 95 1.03 -9.03 -1.05
C VAL A 95 -0.18 -9.10 -0.13
N TRP A 96 -0.03 -8.48 1.04
CA TRP A 96 -1.04 -8.33 2.07
C TRP A 96 -1.38 -6.85 2.26
N ILE A 97 -2.64 -6.56 2.59
CA ILE A 97 -3.13 -5.22 2.91
C ILE A 97 -3.76 -5.21 4.31
N THR A 98 -3.63 -4.10 5.05
CA THR A 98 -4.35 -3.85 6.30
C THR A 98 -4.62 -2.36 6.51
N THR A 99 -5.69 -2.05 7.25
CA THR A 99 -6.01 -0.72 7.80
C THR A 99 -5.77 -0.65 9.31
N GLY A 100 -5.04 -1.62 9.88
CA GLY A 100 -4.76 -1.73 11.31
C GLY A 100 -5.63 -2.73 12.07
N ARG A 101 -6.54 -3.46 11.39
CA ARG A 101 -7.39 -4.48 12.03
C ARG A 101 -6.88 -5.90 11.80
N ALA A 102 -6.86 -6.34 10.54
CA ALA A 102 -6.45 -7.67 10.14
C ALA A 102 -5.79 -7.61 8.76
N TRP A 103 -4.82 -8.50 8.54
CA TRP A 103 -4.20 -8.66 7.23
C TRP A 103 -5.12 -9.45 6.31
N GLN A 104 -5.31 -8.94 5.11
CA GLN A 104 -6.03 -9.62 4.04
C GLN A 104 -5.14 -9.67 2.80
N PRO A 105 -5.31 -10.65 1.91
CA PRO A 105 -4.57 -10.62 0.67
C PRO A 105 -5.00 -9.47 -0.24
N ALA A 106 -4.03 -8.84 -0.87
CA ALA A 106 -4.25 -7.68 -1.73
C ALA A 106 -4.94 -8.06 -3.06
N ASP A 107 -4.78 -9.29 -3.54
CA ASP A 107 -5.49 -9.81 -4.72
C ASP A 107 -7.00 -9.97 -4.48
N THR A 108 -7.42 -10.25 -3.25
CA THR A 108 -8.84 -10.47 -2.91
C THR A 108 -9.69 -9.20 -2.82
N THR A 109 -9.09 -7.99 -2.82
CA THR A 109 -9.87 -6.75 -2.71
C THR A 109 -10.74 -6.47 -3.96
N ASP A 110 -10.51 -7.17 -5.08
CA ASP A 110 -11.40 -7.15 -6.25
C ASP A 110 -12.80 -7.71 -5.94
N ARG A 111 -12.90 -8.72 -5.07
CA ARG A 111 -14.17 -9.36 -4.70
C ARG A 111 -14.81 -8.82 -3.41
N GLY A 112 -14.08 -7.98 -2.67
CA GLY A 112 -14.47 -7.55 -1.32
C GLY A 112 -15.29 -6.26 -1.25
N LEU A 113 -15.26 -5.42 -2.30
CA LEU A 113 -15.97 -4.12 -2.31
C LEU A 113 -17.36 -4.19 -3.01
N GLN A 114 -17.93 -5.38 -3.17
CA GLN A 114 -19.32 -5.58 -3.62
C GLN A 114 -20.24 -6.23 -2.59
N ALA A 115 -19.82 -6.40 -1.34
CA ALA A 115 -20.66 -6.95 -0.28
C ALA A 115 -21.22 -5.86 0.64
N GLU A 116 -22.08 -4.99 0.10
CA GLU A 116 -23.19 -4.42 0.86
C GLU A 116 -24.46 -4.62 0.02
N PRO A 117 -25.26 -5.65 0.32
CA PRO A 117 -26.68 -5.39 0.43
C PRO A 117 -27.24 -6.05 1.68
N GLY A 118 -27.78 -5.23 2.58
CA GLY A 118 -28.74 -5.69 3.55
C GLY A 118 -28.38 -5.36 4.99
N CYS A 119 -28.79 -4.16 5.40
CA CYS A 119 -29.46 -4.02 6.69
C CYS A 119 -30.48 -5.15 6.81
N THR A 120 -30.13 -6.20 7.55
CA THR A 120 -31.06 -7.27 7.87
C THR A 120 -31.66 -6.98 9.23
N ARG A 121 -32.89 -6.47 9.16
CA ARG A 121 -34.03 -6.62 10.07
C ARG A 121 -33.98 -6.01 11.47
#